data_AF-E0SQ81-F1
#
_entry.id   AF-E0SQ81-F1
#
_cell.length_a   1.000
_cell.length_b   1.000
_cell.length_c   1.000
_cell.angle_alpha   90.00
_cell.angle_beta   90.00
_cell.angle_gamma   90.00
#
_symmetry.space_group_name_H-M   'P 1'
#
loop_
_entity.id
_entity.type
_entity.pdbx_description
1 polymer ?
#
loop_
_entity_poly.entity_id
_entity_poly.type
_entity_poly.pdbx_seq_one_letter_code
_entity_poly.pdbx_strand_id
1 'polypeptide(L)'
;MAMRKFALLVPLTAVVILSVILVVYLVYPSVLIPSKYSVEVAGDNKSIELKTYSGWRGVEAMITPLDEYIKSLVGAVPHSDLMWPFADSQNPFHDLLNSGAGVALVTILSVDRIQRYDIYAYVVYKTRVDQVIAKPQNTIGLPPEVECVKAPELCDLARLQREIIDSLISVIERNNVIEVIVPAFIARESIGKNNLSISNVATPFPLLEPGYQYLVFLDPELDGIHIYYDYVWGPWAYLVLDGRVYSLNYVKPPDNVSFDPVRLFVSPYTYWKPYPYEQLRNIAIQKLSISGEQLENFINKILKG
;
A
#
# COMPACT_ATOMS: atom_id res chain seq x y z
N MET A 1 12.94 73.66 -16.28
CA MET A 1 11.88 73.56 -15.24
C MET A 1 10.86 72.54 -15.74
N ALA A 2 11.10 71.24 -15.68
CA ALA A 2 11.20 70.37 -14.50
C ALA A 2 9.85 70.25 -13.75
N MET A 3 8.92 69.47 -14.32
CA MET A 3 8.03 68.50 -13.67
C MET A 3 7.01 68.02 -14.72
N ARG A 4 7.42 67.11 -15.61
CA ARG A 4 7.41 65.64 -15.43
C ARG A 4 5.98 65.11 -15.34
N LYS A 5 5.43 64.61 -16.45
CA LYS A 5 5.68 63.23 -16.96
C LYS A 5 5.36 62.10 -15.95
N PHE A 6 4.52 62.34 -14.94
CA PHE A 6 4.14 61.30 -13.98
C PHE A 6 2.72 60.74 -14.10
N ALA A 7 1.84 61.34 -14.91
CA ALA A 7 0.45 60.87 -15.01
C ALA A 7 0.19 59.83 -16.12
N LEU A 8 1.16 59.56 -17.00
CA LEU A 8 1.04 58.57 -18.10
C LEU A 8 2.02 57.40 -17.97
N LEU A 9 2.84 57.38 -16.92
CA LEU A 9 3.82 56.31 -16.69
C LEU A 9 3.25 55.12 -15.91
N VAL A 10 2.13 55.31 -15.18
CA VAL A 10 1.50 54.27 -14.36
C VAL A 10 0.72 53.24 -15.18
N PRO A 11 -0.03 53.58 -16.26
CA PRO A 11 -0.66 52.54 -17.08
C PRO A 11 0.33 51.86 -18.04
N LEU A 12 1.43 52.53 -18.40
CA LEU A 12 2.41 51.96 -19.33
C LEU A 12 3.35 50.94 -18.64
N THR A 13 3.75 51.16 -17.39
CA THR A 13 4.52 50.17 -16.63
C THR A 13 3.69 48.94 -16.28
N ALA A 14 2.39 49.09 -16.00
CA ALA A 14 1.49 47.96 -15.76
C ALA A 14 1.33 47.06 -17.00
N VAL A 15 1.21 47.65 -18.20
CA VAL A 15 1.12 46.90 -19.46
C VAL A 15 2.46 46.24 -19.82
N VAL A 16 3.61 46.89 -19.56
CA VAL A 16 4.94 46.31 -19.78
C VAL A 16 5.22 45.16 -18.81
N ILE A 17 4.83 45.27 -17.54
CA ILE A 17 5.02 44.17 -16.56
C ILE A 17 4.12 42.98 -16.91
N LEU A 18 2.86 43.20 -17.30
CA LEU A 18 1.98 42.10 -17.73
C LEU A 18 2.48 41.43 -19.01
N SER A 19 3.03 42.19 -19.96
CA SER A 19 3.55 41.62 -21.22
C SER A 19 4.90 40.91 -21.03
N VAL A 20 5.74 41.31 -20.09
CA VAL A 20 6.96 40.55 -19.71
C VAL A 20 6.59 39.24 -19.01
N ILE A 21 5.60 39.23 -18.13
CA ILE A 21 5.13 37.99 -17.47
C ILE A 21 4.48 37.05 -18.50
N LEU A 22 3.71 37.58 -19.46
CA LEU A 22 3.09 36.79 -20.52
C LEU A 22 4.13 36.22 -21.51
N VAL A 23 5.22 36.94 -21.80
CA VAL A 23 6.33 36.43 -22.64
C VAL A 23 7.18 35.39 -21.89
N VAL A 24 7.38 35.53 -20.58
CA VAL A 24 8.04 34.49 -19.77
C VAL A 24 7.17 33.22 -19.70
N TYR A 25 5.84 33.34 -19.69
CA TYR A 25 4.93 32.17 -19.70
C TYR A 25 4.69 31.57 -21.09
N LEU A 26 4.83 32.34 -22.17
CA LEU A 26 4.59 31.87 -23.55
C LEU A 26 5.86 31.50 -24.33
N VAL A 27 7.06 31.83 -23.83
CA VAL A 27 8.36 31.54 -24.49
C VAL A 27 9.22 30.53 -23.72
N TYR A 28 8.70 29.93 -22.64
CA TYR A 28 9.32 28.76 -22.00
C TYR A 28 8.67 27.40 -22.34
N PRO A 29 8.48 27.07 -23.63
CA PRO A 29 8.74 25.73 -24.10
C PRO A 29 10.14 25.69 -24.74
N SER A 30 10.99 24.77 -24.26
CA SER A 30 12.10 24.18 -25.03
C SER A 30 13.43 24.94 -25.12
N VAL A 31 14.28 24.86 -24.09
CA VAL A 31 15.73 24.62 -24.30
C VAL A 31 16.24 23.63 -23.26
N LEU A 32 16.80 22.54 -23.78
CA LEU A 32 17.29 21.35 -23.12
C LEU A 32 18.38 21.64 -22.07
N ILE A 33 18.26 20.99 -20.92
CA ILE A 33 19.40 20.34 -20.26
C ILE A 33 19.14 18.83 -20.36
N PRO A 34 20.06 18.05 -20.95
CA PRO A 34 19.86 16.62 -21.14
C PRO A 34 20.10 15.90 -19.81
N SER A 35 19.04 15.56 -19.09
CA SER A 35 19.14 14.50 -18.09
C SER A 35 19.18 13.17 -18.84
N LYS A 36 20.39 12.70 -19.16
CA LYS A 36 20.68 11.28 -19.37
C LYS A 36 20.29 10.52 -18.09
N TYR A 37 19.02 10.22 -17.95
CA TYR A 37 18.46 9.03 -17.29
C TYR A 37 17.02 8.90 -17.78
N SER A 38 16.83 8.93 -19.11
CA SER A 38 15.77 8.15 -19.72
C SER A 38 16.18 6.70 -19.57
N VAL A 39 15.82 6.08 -18.45
CA VAL A 39 15.65 4.63 -18.47
C VAL A 39 14.33 4.41 -19.19
N GLU A 40 14.39 4.37 -20.52
CA GLU A 40 13.48 3.52 -21.27
C GLU A 40 13.64 2.11 -20.68
N VAL A 41 12.76 1.73 -19.76
CA VAL A 41 12.44 0.31 -19.59
C VAL A 41 11.49 -0.04 -20.72
N ALA A 42 12.03 -0.05 -21.94
CA ALA A 42 11.43 -0.77 -23.05
C ALA A 42 11.66 -2.26 -22.79
N GLY A 43 10.80 -2.84 -21.96
CA GLY A 43 10.49 -4.26 -21.98
C GLY A 43 8.99 -4.34 -22.22
N ASP A 44 8.56 -5.13 -23.20
CA ASP A 44 7.15 -5.34 -23.56
C ASP A 44 6.23 -5.34 -22.32
N ASN A 45 5.58 -4.20 -22.04
CA ASN A 45 4.52 -4.09 -21.03
C ASN A 45 3.28 -4.79 -21.57
N LYS A 46 3.33 -6.12 -21.69
CA LYS A 46 2.13 -6.94 -21.79
C LYS A 46 1.43 -6.81 -20.45
N SER A 47 0.44 -5.93 -20.38
CA SER A 47 -0.49 -5.88 -19.26
C SER A 47 -1.06 -7.27 -19.04
N ILE A 48 -0.89 -7.80 -17.83
CA ILE A 48 -1.46 -9.10 -17.45
C ILE A 48 -2.93 -8.86 -17.11
N GLU A 49 -3.83 -9.47 -17.87
CA GLU A 49 -5.28 -9.43 -17.61
C GLU A 49 -5.65 -10.62 -16.73
N LEU A 50 -6.11 -10.36 -15.51
CA LEU A 50 -6.55 -11.39 -14.56
C LEU A 50 -8.06 -11.60 -14.70
N LYS A 51 -8.49 -12.87 -14.83
CA LYS A 51 -9.85 -13.27 -15.27
C LYS A 51 -10.98 -12.96 -14.28
N THR A 52 -10.63 -12.81 -13.00
CA THR A 52 -11.53 -12.83 -11.85
C THR A 52 -11.37 -11.54 -11.03
N TYR A 53 -10.64 -10.56 -11.58
CA TYR A 53 -10.25 -9.35 -10.89
C TYR A 53 -11.46 -8.51 -10.47
N SER A 54 -11.90 -8.76 -9.24
CA SER A 54 -13.16 -8.30 -8.66
C SER A 54 -12.95 -7.20 -7.62
N GLY A 55 -11.69 -6.87 -7.30
CA GLY A 55 -11.34 -5.77 -6.40
C GLY A 55 -11.87 -4.40 -6.85
N TRP A 56 -12.21 -4.26 -8.13
CA TRP A 56 -12.67 -2.98 -8.70
C TRP A 56 -14.16 -2.79 -8.83
N ARG A 57 -14.99 -3.81 -8.61
CA ARG A 57 -16.44 -3.56 -8.57
C ARG A 57 -16.82 -2.64 -7.39
N GLY A 58 -15.88 -2.41 -6.47
CA GLY A 58 -15.95 -1.41 -5.42
C GLY A 58 -14.97 -0.24 -5.58
N VAL A 59 -14.78 0.33 -6.79
CA VAL A 59 -14.23 1.72 -6.92
C VAL A 59 -15.29 2.78 -6.57
N GLU A 60 -16.35 2.35 -5.88
CA GLU A 60 -17.14 3.18 -4.96
C GLU A 60 -16.73 2.94 -3.49
N ALA A 61 -15.55 2.36 -3.23
CA ALA A 61 -14.86 2.63 -1.97
C ALA A 61 -14.81 4.15 -1.90
N MET A 62 -15.54 4.74 -0.95
CA MET A 62 -15.58 6.17 -0.77
C MET A 62 -14.15 6.62 -0.62
N ILE A 63 -13.62 7.15 -1.71
CA ILE A 63 -12.45 7.98 -1.66
C ILE A 63 -12.90 9.45 -1.70
N THR A 64 -13.94 9.70 -0.91
CA THR A 64 -13.91 10.81 0.01
C THR A 64 -12.96 10.33 1.10
N PRO A 65 -11.93 11.11 1.45
CA PRO A 65 -10.78 10.59 2.17
C PRO A 65 -11.20 9.85 3.43
N LEU A 66 -10.45 8.82 3.81
CA LEU A 66 -10.74 7.91 4.92
C LEU A 66 -11.31 8.66 6.15
N ASP A 67 -10.87 9.90 6.37
CA ASP A 67 -11.39 10.80 7.40
C ASP A 67 -12.84 11.31 7.20
N GLU A 68 -13.33 11.64 6.01
CA GLU A 68 -14.73 12.05 5.76
C GLU A 68 -15.69 10.87 5.93
N TYR A 69 -15.30 9.68 5.47
CA TYR A 69 -16.06 8.44 5.69
C TYR A 69 -16.10 8.10 7.17
N ILE A 70 -14.96 8.06 7.86
CA ILE A 70 -14.90 7.79 9.29
C ILE A 70 -15.60 8.94 10.07
N LYS A 71 -15.47 10.22 9.69
CA LYS A 71 -16.20 11.37 10.31
C LYS A 71 -17.71 11.22 10.16
N SER A 72 -18.18 10.78 9.00
CA SER A 72 -19.61 10.56 8.77
C SER A 72 -20.20 9.44 9.65
N LEU A 73 -19.35 8.56 10.19
CA LEU A 73 -19.74 7.41 10.99
C LEU A 73 -19.51 7.60 12.50
N VAL A 74 -18.44 8.28 12.93
CA VAL A 74 -18.09 8.48 14.37
C VAL A 74 -18.04 9.96 14.81
N GLY A 75 -18.42 10.90 13.94
CA GLY A 75 -18.59 12.33 14.27
C GLY A 75 -17.31 13.14 14.44
N ALA A 76 -16.20 12.50 14.85
CA ALA A 76 -14.85 13.07 14.86
C ALA A 76 -13.82 11.94 14.69
N VAL A 77 -12.78 12.18 13.90
CA VAL A 77 -11.71 11.22 13.66
C VAL A 77 -10.44 11.78 14.28
N PRO A 78 -9.78 11.07 15.20
CA PRO A 78 -8.42 11.40 15.60
C PRO A 78 -7.56 11.50 14.34
N HIS A 79 -6.69 12.50 14.23
CA HIS A 79 -5.84 12.67 13.06
C HIS A 79 -5.00 11.39 12.90
N SER A 80 -5.32 10.55 11.91
CA SER A 80 -4.46 9.44 11.54
C SER A 80 -3.38 10.02 10.64
N ASP A 81 -2.24 10.36 11.23
CA ASP A 81 -1.02 10.57 10.46
C ASP A 81 -0.68 9.23 9.80
N LEU A 82 -1.14 9.05 8.55
CA LEU A 82 -0.75 7.91 7.74
C LEU A 82 0.72 8.12 7.35
N MET A 83 1.62 7.61 8.20
CA MET A 83 3.04 7.59 7.93
C MET A 83 3.37 6.40 7.04
N TRP A 84 4.17 6.60 5.99
CA TRP A 84 4.83 5.49 5.30
C TRP A 84 6.12 5.15 6.07
N PRO A 85 6.16 4.09 6.88
CA PRO A 85 7.30 3.82 7.78
C PRO A 85 8.61 3.56 7.04
N PHE A 86 8.55 3.21 5.74
CA PHE A 86 9.72 2.88 4.93
C PHE A 86 10.10 3.96 3.91
N ALA A 87 9.58 5.18 4.05
CA ALA A 87 9.90 6.28 3.14
C ALA A 87 11.41 6.53 3.00
N ASP A 88 12.12 6.50 4.12
CA ASP A 88 13.56 6.73 4.20
C ASP A 88 14.38 5.43 4.08
N SER A 89 13.73 4.27 3.95
CA SER A 89 14.38 2.96 3.88
C SER A 89 15.21 2.82 2.60
N GLN A 90 16.47 2.39 2.71
CA GLN A 90 17.28 2.04 1.53
C GLN A 90 16.79 0.74 0.87
N ASN A 91 16.32 -0.21 1.70
CA ASN A 91 15.75 -1.47 1.24
C ASN A 91 14.50 -1.82 2.08
N PRO A 92 13.30 -1.40 1.64
CA PRO A 92 12.06 -1.58 2.41
C PRO A 92 11.72 -3.05 2.67
N PHE A 93 12.17 -3.96 1.80
CA PHE A 93 11.97 -5.40 1.99
C PHE A 93 12.79 -5.96 3.14
N HIS A 94 14.04 -5.51 3.24
CA HIS A 94 14.96 -5.94 4.30
C HIS A 94 14.55 -5.36 5.66
N ASP A 95 14.13 -4.10 5.69
CA ASP A 95 13.64 -3.46 6.91
C ASP A 95 12.37 -4.16 7.43
N LEU A 96 11.49 -4.60 6.52
CA LEU A 96 10.31 -5.37 6.89
C LEU A 96 10.67 -6.76 7.46
N LEU A 97 11.66 -7.45 6.88
CA LEU A 97 12.21 -8.67 7.48
C LEU A 97 12.81 -8.44 8.88
N ASN A 98 13.56 -7.34 9.05
CA ASN A 98 14.16 -6.98 10.34
C ASN A 98 13.10 -6.60 11.39
N SER A 99 11.93 -6.14 10.96
CA SER A 99 10.78 -5.92 11.84
C SER A 99 10.08 -7.21 12.27
N GLY A 100 10.50 -8.37 11.73
CA GLY A 100 9.95 -9.68 12.10
C GLY A 100 8.98 -10.28 11.09
N ALA A 101 8.72 -9.62 9.96
CA ALA A 101 7.86 -10.19 8.93
C ALA A 101 8.49 -11.44 8.29
N GLY A 102 7.66 -12.42 7.97
CA GLY A 102 8.06 -13.56 7.14
C GLY A 102 7.89 -13.26 5.65
N VAL A 103 8.49 -14.12 4.82
CA VAL A 103 8.30 -14.09 3.37
C VAL A 103 8.06 -15.51 2.87
N ALA A 104 7.00 -15.68 2.09
CA ALA A 104 6.66 -16.97 1.50
C ALA A 104 6.24 -16.81 0.04
N LEU A 105 6.55 -17.84 -0.74
CA LEU A 105 5.91 -18.08 -2.02
C LEU A 105 4.66 -18.90 -1.74
N VAL A 106 3.50 -18.41 -2.17
CA VAL A 106 2.20 -19.00 -1.87
C VAL A 106 1.32 -19.07 -3.10
N THR A 107 0.43 -20.05 -3.16
CA THR A 107 -0.65 -20.13 -4.15
C THR A 107 -1.98 -19.83 -3.46
N ILE A 108 -2.71 -18.83 -3.93
CA ILE A 108 -4.05 -18.54 -3.45
C ILE A 108 -5.01 -19.57 -4.04
N LEU A 109 -5.67 -20.37 -3.21
CA LEU A 109 -6.55 -21.44 -3.67
C LEU A 109 -7.98 -20.92 -3.88
N SER A 110 -8.48 -20.15 -2.93
CA SER A 110 -9.83 -19.59 -2.96
C SER A 110 -9.97 -18.47 -1.92
N VAL A 111 -10.96 -17.60 -2.12
CA VAL A 111 -11.52 -16.79 -1.03
C VAL A 111 -12.33 -17.73 -0.14
N ASP A 112 -11.98 -17.84 1.15
CA ASP A 112 -12.69 -18.67 2.11
C ASP A 112 -13.94 -17.95 2.64
N ARG A 113 -13.73 -16.72 3.13
CA ARG A 113 -14.78 -15.90 3.72
C ARG A 113 -14.38 -14.43 3.74
N ILE A 114 -15.39 -13.57 3.89
CA ILE A 114 -15.20 -12.16 4.22
C ILE A 114 -15.59 -11.98 5.69
N GLN A 115 -14.62 -11.62 6.52
CA GLN A 115 -14.87 -11.29 7.92
C GLN A 115 -15.21 -9.81 8.03
N ARG A 116 -16.25 -9.52 8.81
CA ARG A 116 -16.59 -8.14 9.17
C ARG A 116 -15.91 -7.78 10.49
N TYR A 117 -15.28 -6.62 10.54
CA TYR A 117 -14.82 -6.02 11.78
C TYR A 117 -15.25 -4.57 11.83
N ASP A 118 -16.39 -4.32 12.46
CA ASP A 118 -17.07 -3.02 12.48
C ASP A 118 -17.32 -2.46 11.07
N ILE A 119 -16.51 -1.49 10.64
CA ILE A 119 -16.57 -0.83 9.32
C ILE A 119 -15.54 -1.40 8.33
N TYR A 120 -14.62 -2.25 8.81
CA TYR A 120 -13.61 -2.93 8.02
C TYR A 120 -14.10 -4.29 7.55
N ALA A 121 -13.52 -4.75 6.45
CA ALA A 121 -13.66 -6.12 5.97
C ALA A 121 -12.28 -6.76 5.91
N TYR A 122 -12.19 -8.04 6.23
CA TYR A 122 -11.00 -8.83 5.97
C TYR A 122 -11.34 -9.91 4.96
N VAL A 123 -10.55 -9.98 3.90
CA VAL A 123 -10.64 -11.06 2.92
C VAL A 123 -9.75 -12.19 3.42
N VAL A 124 -10.36 -13.30 3.83
CA VAL A 124 -9.64 -14.49 4.29
C VAL A 124 -9.50 -15.44 3.12
N TYR A 125 -8.26 -15.76 2.77
CA TYR A 125 -7.92 -16.68 1.69
C TYR A 125 -7.51 -18.03 2.25
N LYS A 126 -7.92 -19.11 1.58
CA LYS A 126 -7.22 -20.41 1.69
C LYS A 126 -6.00 -20.38 0.80
N THR A 127 -4.84 -20.59 1.39
CA THR A 127 -3.55 -20.35 0.76
C THR A 127 -2.64 -21.54 0.98
N ARG A 128 -2.06 -22.09 -0.10
CA ARG A 128 -1.00 -23.10 0.00
C ARG A 128 0.34 -22.41 0.06
N VAL A 129 1.16 -22.73 1.05
CA VAL A 129 2.55 -22.28 1.14
C VAL A 129 3.40 -23.16 0.23
N ASP A 130 3.90 -22.64 -0.88
CA ASP A 130 4.73 -23.41 -1.82
C ASP A 130 6.19 -23.48 -1.35
N GLN A 131 6.66 -22.39 -0.73
CA GLN A 131 8.00 -22.27 -0.17
C GLN A 131 8.02 -21.17 0.90
N VAL A 132 8.66 -21.45 2.03
CA VAL A 132 9.02 -20.41 3.02
C VAL A 132 10.40 -19.87 2.63
N ILE A 133 10.49 -18.56 2.38
CA ILE A 133 11.72 -17.85 2.01
C ILE A 133 12.40 -17.31 3.27
N ALA A 134 11.62 -16.70 4.16
CA ALA A 134 12.04 -16.25 5.48
C ALA A 134 10.91 -16.54 6.47
N LYS A 135 11.22 -17.12 7.63
CA LYS A 135 10.23 -17.34 8.69
C LYS A 135 9.94 -16.02 9.41
N PRO A 136 8.67 -15.72 9.74
CA PRO A 136 8.38 -14.60 10.63
C PRO A 136 9.02 -14.81 12.00
N GLN A 137 9.26 -13.71 12.70
CA GLN A 137 9.78 -13.69 14.06
C GLN A 137 8.70 -13.22 15.02
N ASN A 138 8.69 -13.78 16.22
CA ASN A 138 7.82 -13.31 17.28
C ASN A 138 8.39 -12.04 17.91
N THR A 139 7.72 -10.92 17.67
CA THR A 139 8.12 -9.59 18.14
C THR A 139 7.53 -9.23 19.51
N ILE A 140 6.66 -10.06 20.08
CA ILE A 140 6.08 -9.84 21.40
C ILE A 140 7.17 -9.97 22.46
N GLY A 141 7.59 -8.82 22.98
CA GLY A 141 8.55 -8.72 24.08
C GLY A 141 7.94 -9.21 25.40
N LEU A 142 8.71 -9.97 26.17
CA LEU A 142 8.34 -10.31 27.53
C LEU A 142 8.78 -9.17 28.47
N PRO A 143 7.91 -8.70 29.39
CA PRO A 143 8.32 -7.73 30.38
C PRO A 143 9.44 -8.29 31.28
N PRO A 144 10.33 -7.44 31.83
CA PRO A 144 11.35 -7.87 32.78
C PRO A 144 10.74 -8.54 34.02
N GLU A 145 11.45 -9.51 34.61
CA GLU A 145 10.97 -10.23 35.81
C GLU A 145 10.55 -9.30 36.96
N VAL A 146 11.25 -8.18 37.13
CA VAL A 146 10.95 -7.17 38.17
C VAL A 146 9.58 -6.51 37.96
N GLU A 147 9.14 -6.37 36.71
CA GLU A 147 7.80 -5.88 36.37
C GLU A 147 6.75 -6.98 36.52
N CYS A 148 7.10 -8.23 36.18
CA CYS A 148 6.21 -9.38 36.37
C CYS A 148 5.87 -9.64 37.84
N VAL A 149 6.80 -9.39 38.77
CA VAL A 149 6.51 -9.49 40.21
C VAL A 149 5.51 -8.42 40.67
N LYS A 150 5.53 -7.23 40.06
CA LYS A 150 4.64 -6.10 40.41
C LYS A 150 3.27 -6.22 39.75
N ALA A 151 3.22 -6.76 38.53
CA ALA A 151 2.01 -6.92 37.74
C ALA A 151 2.02 -8.26 36.99
N PRO A 152 1.71 -9.38 37.70
CA PRO A 152 1.77 -10.73 37.11
C PRO A 152 0.89 -10.89 35.87
N GLU A 153 -0.29 -10.25 35.89
CA GLU A 153 -1.28 -10.29 34.81
C GLU A 153 -0.73 -9.77 33.48
N LEU A 154 0.14 -8.74 33.50
CA LEU A 154 0.76 -8.22 32.28
C LEU A 154 1.73 -9.23 31.66
N CYS A 155 2.45 -9.98 32.48
CA CYS A 155 3.37 -11.01 32.01
C CYS A 155 2.65 -12.26 31.55
N ASP A 156 1.56 -12.65 32.23
CA ASP A 156 0.71 -13.75 31.77
C ASP A 156 0.07 -13.42 30.42
N LEU A 157 -0.43 -12.19 30.23
CA LEU A 157 -0.95 -11.74 28.95
C LEU A 157 0.12 -11.76 27.85
N ALA A 158 1.31 -11.20 28.11
CA ALA A 158 2.39 -11.18 27.14
C ALA A 158 2.86 -12.59 26.77
N ARG A 159 2.92 -13.52 27.74
CA ARG A 159 3.23 -14.93 27.50
C ARG A 159 2.15 -15.60 26.63
N LEU A 160 0.88 -15.41 26.95
CA LEU A 160 -0.22 -15.95 26.18
C LEU A 160 -0.20 -15.43 24.74
N GLN A 161 -0.01 -14.13 24.56
CA GLN A 161 0.14 -13.51 23.24
C GLN A 161 1.31 -14.12 22.47
N ARG A 162 2.47 -14.28 23.13
CA ARG A 162 3.65 -14.90 22.53
C ARG A 162 3.37 -16.34 22.09
N GLU A 163 2.71 -17.15 22.93
CA GLU A 163 2.32 -18.53 22.60
C GLU A 163 1.37 -18.60 21.39
N ILE A 164 0.39 -17.69 21.30
CA ILE A 164 -0.51 -17.58 20.14
C ILE A 164 0.30 -17.29 18.87
N ILE A 165 1.18 -16.30 18.90
CA ILE A 165 2.02 -15.93 17.74
C ILE A 165 2.97 -17.08 17.35
N ASP A 166 3.62 -17.73 18.32
CA ASP A 166 4.50 -18.88 18.06
C ASP A 166 3.72 -20.04 17.42
N SER A 167 2.48 -20.29 17.86
CA SER A 167 1.59 -21.27 17.24
C SER A 167 1.28 -20.90 15.79
N LEU A 168 0.98 -19.63 15.49
CA LEU A 168 0.72 -19.16 14.13
C LEU A 168 1.97 -19.25 13.23
N ILE A 169 3.15 -18.91 13.76
CA ILE A 169 4.42 -19.09 13.03
C ILE A 169 4.64 -20.57 12.72
N SER A 170 4.33 -21.46 13.66
CA SER A 170 4.54 -22.90 13.50
C SER A 170 3.68 -23.52 12.40
N VAL A 171 2.51 -22.95 12.07
CA VAL A 171 1.70 -23.45 10.95
C VAL A 171 2.20 -22.98 9.59
N ILE A 172 3.11 -22.00 9.52
CA ILE A 172 3.71 -21.52 8.28
C ILE A 172 4.84 -22.47 7.87
N GLU A 173 4.45 -23.55 7.21
CA GLU A 173 5.36 -24.58 6.72
C GLU A 173 5.11 -24.89 5.25
N ARG A 174 6.15 -25.37 4.58
CA ARG A 174 6.09 -25.71 3.16
C ARG A 174 5.04 -26.79 2.90
N ASN A 175 4.28 -26.61 1.83
CA ASN A 175 3.13 -27.41 1.39
C ASN A 175 1.93 -27.40 2.32
N ASN A 176 1.94 -26.60 3.40
CA ASN A 176 0.78 -26.46 4.26
C ASN A 176 -0.29 -25.56 3.63
N VAL A 177 -1.55 -25.79 3.99
CA VAL A 177 -2.66 -24.88 3.65
C VAL A 177 -3.00 -24.09 4.90
N ILE A 178 -2.87 -22.77 4.80
CA ILE A 178 -3.12 -21.82 5.87
C ILE A 178 -4.21 -20.84 5.45
N GLU A 179 -4.81 -20.19 6.44
CA GLU A 179 -5.63 -19.01 6.21
C GLU A 179 -4.73 -17.78 6.24
N VAL A 180 -4.88 -16.92 5.23
CA VAL A 180 -4.16 -15.65 5.15
C VAL A 180 -5.17 -14.52 5.02
N ILE A 181 -4.96 -13.48 5.81
CA ILE A 181 -5.87 -12.36 5.98
C ILE A 181 -5.32 -11.16 5.21
N VAL A 182 -6.17 -10.53 4.40
CA VAL A 182 -5.86 -9.25 3.74
C VAL A 182 -6.89 -8.21 4.18
N PRO A 183 -6.44 -7.09 4.79
CA PRO A 183 -7.31 -5.96 5.10
C PRO A 183 -7.99 -5.39 3.86
N ALA A 184 -9.27 -5.04 4.00
CA ALA A 184 -10.08 -4.38 3.00
C ALA A 184 -11.20 -3.54 3.65
N PHE A 185 -12.07 -2.95 2.84
CA PHE A 185 -13.19 -2.13 3.30
C PHE A 185 -14.53 -2.73 2.87
N ILE A 186 -15.60 -2.35 3.55
CA ILE A 186 -16.95 -2.68 3.13
C ILE A 186 -17.40 -1.64 2.09
N ALA A 187 -17.94 -2.11 0.97
CA ALA A 187 -18.53 -1.22 -0.04
C ALA A 187 -19.71 -0.44 0.54
N ARG A 188 -19.89 0.82 0.11
CA ARG A 188 -20.85 1.75 0.71
C ARG A 188 -22.27 1.19 0.81
N GLU A 189 -22.72 0.56 -0.27
CA GLU A 189 -24.03 -0.08 -0.39
C GLU A 189 -24.19 -1.37 0.44
N SER A 190 -23.12 -1.78 1.14
CA SER A 190 -23.06 -3.01 1.94
C SER A 190 -22.78 -2.77 3.43
N ILE A 191 -22.70 -1.51 3.89
CA ILE A 191 -22.36 -1.13 5.29
C ILE A 191 -23.30 -1.74 6.36
N GLY A 192 -24.55 -2.07 6.00
CA GLY A 192 -25.52 -2.73 6.90
C GLY A 192 -25.66 -4.25 6.74
N LYS A 193 -24.86 -4.89 5.86
CA LYS A 193 -24.97 -6.33 5.61
C LYS A 193 -24.12 -7.12 6.61
N ASN A 194 -24.71 -8.19 7.14
CA ASN A 194 -24.03 -9.13 8.03
C ASN A 194 -23.28 -10.22 7.26
N ASN A 195 -23.89 -10.74 6.19
CA ASN A 195 -23.27 -11.74 5.32
C ASN A 195 -22.60 -11.04 4.15
N LEU A 196 -21.27 -10.94 4.22
CA LEU A 196 -20.46 -10.33 3.18
C LEU A 196 -19.93 -11.40 2.23
N SER A 197 -19.90 -11.05 0.95
CA SER A 197 -19.21 -11.79 -0.11
C SER A 197 -18.14 -10.88 -0.74
N ILE A 198 -17.29 -11.45 -1.59
CA ILE A 198 -16.23 -10.69 -2.26
C ILE A 198 -16.76 -9.46 -3.03
N SER A 199 -17.99 -9.52 -3.55
CA SER A 199 -18.61 -8.38 -4.23
C SER A 199 -19.08 -7.26 -3.30
N ASN A 200 -18.99 -7.44 -1.98
CA ASN A 200 -19.29 -6.43 -0.97
C ASN A 200 -18.03 -5.77 -0.41
N VAL A 201 -16.86 -6.18 -0.89
CA VAL A 201 -15.57 -5.64 -0.50
C VAL A 201 -15.19 -4.50 -1.43
N ALA A 202 -14.65 -3.45 -0.84
CA ALA A 202 -14.14 -2.28 -1.51
C ALA A 202 -12.67 -2.09 -1.13
N THR A 203 -11.81 -1.92 -2.12
CA THR A 203 -10.38 -1.69 -1.88
C THR A 203 -9.82 -0.82 -3.00
N PRO A 204 -8.96 0.17 -2.67
CA PRO A 204 -8.25 0.95 -3.68
C PRO A 204 -7.11 0.14 -4.34
N PHE A 205 -6.74 -1.00 -3.77
CA PHE A 205 -5.66 -1.86 -4.25
C PHE A 205 -6.18 -3.21 -4.76
N PRO A 206 -5.48 -3.84 -5.71
CA PRO A 206 -5.81 -5.19 -6.15
C PRO A 206 -5.88 -6.20 -5.01
N LEU A 207 -6.98 -6.97 -4.95
CA LEU A 207 -7.06 -8.19 -4.18
C LEU A 207 -6.28 -9.32 -4.85
N LEU A 208 -5.97 -10.38 -4.10
CA LEU A 208 -5.25 -11.53 -4.62
C LEU A 208 -6.18 -12.47 -5.38
N GLU A 209 -5.76 -12.88 -6.56
CA GLU A 209 -6.54 -13.68 -7.48
C GLU A 209 -6.36 -15.18 -7.17
N PRO A 210 -7.45 -15.94 -6.91
CA PRO A 210 -7.36 -17.39 -6.77
C PRO A 210 -6.79 -18.06 -8.02
N GLY A 211 -5.99 -19.11 -7.82
CA GLY A 211 -5.31 -19.87 -8.85
C GLY A 211 -3.91 -19.33 -9.21
N TYR A 212 -3.52 -18.17 -8.68
CA TYR A 212 -2.21 -17.57 -8.93
C TYR A 212 -1.24 -17.73 -7.76
N GLN A 213 0.04 -17.69 -8.10
CA GLN A 213 1.14 -17.71 -7.16
C GLN A 213 1.60 -16.28 -6.84
N TYR A 214 1.95 -16.04 -5.59
CA TYR A 214 2.40 -14.76 -5.08
C TYR A 214 3.59 -14.93 -4.15
N LEU A 215 4.53 -14.01 -4.20
CA LEU A 215 5.46 -13.77 -3.10
C LEU A 215 4.78 -12.79 -2.14
N VAL A 216 4.59 -13.20 -0.89
CA VAL A 216 3.87 -12.42 0.13
C VAL A 216 4.73 -12.21 1.36
N PHE A 217 4.58 -11.03 1.96
CA PHE A 217 5.13 -10.72 3.28
C PHE A 217 4.07 -11.05 4.33
N LEU A 218 4.40 -11.95 5.26
CA LEU A 218 3.49 -12.49 6.26
C LEU A 218 3.76 -11.85 7.62
N ASP A 219 2.68 -11.42 8.27
CA ASP A 219 2.69 -10.83 9.60
C ASP A 219 1.72 -11.59 10.52
N PRO A 220 2.21 -12.50 11.37
CA PRO A 220 1.37 -13.20 12.34
C PRO A 220 0.93 -12.23 13.45
N GLU A 221 -0.38 -12.01 13.56
CA GLU A 221 -1.02 -11.23 14.62
C GLU A 221 -1.93 -12.12 15.48
N LEU A 222 -2.46 -11.57 16.58
CA LEU A 222 -3.23 -12.36 17.55
C LEU A 222 -4.52 -12.95 16.97
N ASP A 223 -5.04 -12.39 15.88
CA ASP A 223 -6.26 -12.81 15.19
C ASP A 223 -5.99 -13.63 13.92
N GLY A 224 -4.74 -13.82 13.51
CA GLY A 224 -4.37 -14.70 12.40
C GLY A 224 -3.09 -14.31 11.67
N ILE A 225 -2.87 -14.93 10.52
CA ILE A 225 -1.71 -14.64 9.66
C ILE A 225 -2.15 -13.62 8.61
N HIS A 226 -1.63 -12.41 8.70
CA HIS A 226 -1.93 -11.35 7.74
C HIS A 226 -0.89 -11.28 6.64
N ILE A 227 -1.29 -10.78 5.47
CA ILE A 227 -0.33 -10.19 4.55
C ILE A 227 -0.08 -8.77 5.03
N TYR A 228 1.19 -8.42 5.19
CA TYR A 228 1.57 -7.07 5.58
C TYR A 228 0.92 -6.06 4.64
N TYR A 229 0.26 -5.06 5.22
CA TYR A 229 -0.59 -4.12 4.49
C TYR A 229 -0.23 -2.69 4.84
N ASP A 230 -0.03 -1.87 3.82
CA ASP A 230 0.19 -0.43 3.96
C ASP A 230 -1.03 0.31 3.40
N TYR A 231 -1.55 1.30 4.13
CA TYR A 231 -2.64 2.14 3.65
C TYR A 231 -2.29 2.99 2.42
N VAL A 232 -1.01 3.18 2.14
CA VAL A 232 -0.51 3.91 0.96
C VAL A 232 -0.39 3.00 -0.27
N TRP A 233 0.01 1.73 -0.10
CA TRP A 233 0.40 0.84 -1.21
C TRP A 233 -0.33 -0.51 -1.26
N GLY A 234 -1.17 -0.78 -0.27
CA GLY A 234 -1.96 -1.99 -0.16
C GLY A 234 -1.17 -3.20 0.37
N PRO A 235 -1.59 -4.42 -0.01
CA PRO A 235 -0.93 -5.64 0.44
C PRO A 235 0.47 -5.76 -0.16
N TRP A 236 1.44 -6.14 0.66
CA TRP A 236 2.81 -6.48 0.24
C TRP A 236 2.84 -7.88 -0.36
N ALA A 237 2.26 -7.95 -1.55
CA ALA A 237 2.15 -9.14 -2.35
C ALA A 237 2.60 -8.84 -3.78
N TYR A 238 3.29 -9.81 -4.37
CA TYR A 238 3.85 -9.70 -5.71
C TYR A 238 3.43 -10.93 -6.52
N LEU A 239 2.75 -10.71 -7.64
CA LEU A 239 2.33 -11.78 -8.54
C LEU A 239 3.56 -12.46 -9.13
N VAL A 240 3.59 -13.79 -9.07
CA VAL A 240 4.59 -14.61 -9.72
C VAL A 240 3.97 -15.28 -10.94
N LEU A 241 4.50 -14.94 -12.12
CA LEU A 241 4.05 -15.48 -13.40
C LEU A 241 5.26 -15.80 -14.27
N ASP A 242 5.30 -17.01 -14.82
CA ASP A 242 6.38 -17.48 -15.70
C ASP A 242 7.79 -17.29 -15.11
N GLY A 243 7.93 -17.54 -13.80
CA GLY A 243 9.20 -17.38 -13.07
C GLY A 243 9.61 -15.93 -12.80
N ARG A 244 8.72 -14.97 -13.08
CA ARG A 244 8.97 -13.53 -12.91
C ARG A 244 8.00 -12.91 -11.92
N VAL A 245 8.41 -11.79 -11.35
CA VAL A 245 7.72 -11.09 -10.28
C VAL A 245 7.14 -9.77 -10.79
N TYR A 246 5.91 -9.49 -10.39
CA TYR A 246 5.17 -8.29 -10.77
C TYR A 246 4.50 -7.69 -9.54
N SER A 247 4.73 -6.40 -9.30
CA SER A 247 3.97 -5.65 -8.31
C SER A 247 2.51 -5.60 -8.72
N LEU A 248 1.61 -5.75 -7.76
CA LEU A 248 0.18 -5.60 -7.97
C LEU A 248 -0.19 -4.21 -8.52
N ASN A 249 0.63 -3.18 -8.25
CA ASN A 249 0.45 -1.84 -8.80
C ASN A 249 0.56 -1.75 -10.33
N TYR A 250 1.12 -2.77 -11.00
CA TYR A 250 1.17 -2.86 -12.47
C TYR A 250 0.04 -3.71 -13.07
N VAL A 251 -0.80 -4.31 -12.25
CA VAL A 251 -1.97 -5.05 -12.73
C VAL A 251 -2.99 -4.04 -13.23
N LYS A 252 -3.17 -4.03 -14.56
CA LYS A 252 -4.08 -3.08 -15.20
C LYS A 252 -5.51 -3.36 -14.72
N PRO A 253 -6.27 -2.31 -14.34
CA PRO A 253 -7.70 -2.47 -14.13
C PRO A 253 -8.44 -2.86 -15.42
N PRO A 254 -9.62 -3.48 -15.31
CA PRO A 254 -10.56 -3.58 -16.41
C PRO A 254 -10.82 -2.19 -17.04
N ASP A 255 -10.97 -2.14 -18.37
CA ASP A 255 -11.07 -0.89 -19.14
C ASP A 255 -12.25 0.02 -18.75
N ASN A 256 -13.25 -0.51 -18.05
CA ASN A 256 -14.40 0.23 -17.55
C ASN A 256 -14.14 0.93 -16.21
N VAL A 257 -12.90 0.95 -15.72
CA VAL A 257 -12.53 1.52 -14.43
C VAL A 257 -11.37 2.51 -14.62
N SER A 258 -11.62 3.79 -14.29
CA SER A 258 -10.64 4.88 -14.35
C SER A 258 -10.22 5.28 -12.94
N PHE A 259 -8.91 5.44 -12.72
CA PHE A 259 -8.35 5.91 -11.45
C PHE A 259 -7.83 7.32 -11.59
N ASP A 260 -8.17 8.17 -10.62
CA ASP A 260 -7.44 9.41 -10.38
C ASP A 260 -6.89 9.37 -8.94
N PRO A 261 -5.68 8.81 -8.74
CA PRO A 261 -5.02 8.73 -7.42
C PRO A 261 -4.93 10.10 -6.73
N VAL A 262 -4.84 11.19 -7.49
CA VAL A 262 -4.77 12.54 -6.92
C VAL A 262 -6.09 12.91 -6.26
N ARG A 263 -7.24 12.52 -6.81
CA ARG A 263 -8.55 12.72 -6.16
C ARG A 263 -8.73 11.82 -4.93
N LEU A 264 -7.98 10.73 -4.86
CA LEU A 264 -8.11 9.74 -3.82
C LEU A 264 -7.46 10.16 -2.50
N PHE A 265 -6.34 10.87 -2.60
CA PHE A 265 -5.49 11.18 -1.45
C PHE A 265 -5.46 12.66 -1.06
N VAL A 266 -6.21 13.52 -1.78
CA VAL A 266 -6.39 14.94 -1.45
C VAL A 266 -7.50 15.10 -0.42
N SER A 267 -7.11 15.07 0.86
CA SER A 267 -7.92 15.49 2.01
C SER A 267 -7.29 16.71 2.66
N PRO A 268 -8.07 17.73 3.09
CA PRO A 268 -7.55 18.78 3.96
C PRO A 268 -7.24 18.29 5.39
N TYR A 269 -7.56 17.04 5.72
CA TYR A 269 -7.42 16.47 7.06
C TYR A 269 -6.50 15.23 7.13
N THR A 270 -6.04 14.71 6.00
CA THR A 270 -4.93 13.74 5.99
C THR A 270 -3.64 14.52 6.08
N TYR A 271 -3.03 14.52 7.26
CA TYR A 271 -1.77 15.22 7.51
C TYR A 271 -0.61 14.34 7.01
N TRP A 272 -0.42 14.28 5.69
CA TRP A 272 0.77 13.66 5.10
C TRP A 272 1.99 14.50 5.50
N LYS A 273 2.80 14.02 6.45
CA LYS A 273 4.10 14.61 6.79
C LYS A 273 5.18 13.53 6.83
N PRO A 274 6.42 13.80 6.38
CA PRO A 274 6.96 15.05 5.81
C PRO A 274 6.92 15.16 4.27
N TYR A 275 6.54 14.09 3.56
CA TYR A 275 6.61 14.01 2.10
C TYR A 275 5.24 14.23 1.43
N PRO A 276 5.14 15.07 0.38
CA PRO A 276 3.96 15.11 -0.50
C PRO A 276 3.67 13.75 -1.13
N TYR A 277 2.39 13.46 -1.40
CA TYR A 277 1.95 12.22 -2.03
C TYR A 277 2.74 11.88 -3.31
N GLU A 278 2.92 12.85 -4.21
CA GLU A 278 3.69 12.63 -5.44
C GLU A 278 5.15 12.21 -5.17
N GLN A 279 5.75 12.70 -4.08
CA GLN A 279 7.09 12.26 -3.69
C GLN A 279 7.06 10.83 -3.14
N LEU A 280 6.10 10.49 -2.26
CA LEU A 280 5.91 9.12 -1.78
C LEU A 280 5.69 8.14 -2.93
N ARG A 281 4.85 8.51 -3.90
CA ARG A 281 4.59 7.73 -5.11
C ARG A 281 5.84 7.50 -5.94
N ASN A 282 6.64 8.54 -6.16
CA ASN A 282 7.88 8.40 -6.90
C ASN A 282 8.89 7.50 -6.16
N ILE A 283 9.01 7.65 -4.83
CA ILE A 283 9.89 6.79 -4.03
C ILE A 283 9.40 5.33 -4.08
N ALA A 284 8.10 5.08 -3.98
CA ALA A 284 7.53 3.74 -4.10
C ALA A 284 7.74 3.15 -5.50
N ILE A 285 7.56 3.93 -6.57
CA ILE A 285 7.85 3.49 -7.94
C ILE A 285 9.33 3.13 -8.12
N GLN A 286 10.23 3.80 -7.41
CA GLN A 286 11.65 3.47 -7.48
C GLN A 286 12.01 2.22 -6.66
N LYS A 287 11.37 2.03 -5.49
CA LYS A 287 11.76 1.00 -4.52
C LYS A 287 10.97 -0.31 -4.64
N LEU A 288 9.67 -0.22 -4.88
CA LEU A 288 8.70 -1.32 -4.77
C LEU A 288 8.12 -1.79 -6.11
N SER A 289 8.26 -0.97 -7.14
CA SER A 289 7.67 -1.20 -8.45
C SER A 289 8.52 -2.18 -9.25
N ILE A 290 8.14 -3.45 -9.14
CA ILE A 290 8.81 -4.56 -9.80
C ILE A 290 7.95 -5.02 -10.97
N SER A 291 8.55 -5.11 -12.15
CA SER A 291 7.88 -5.57 -13.36
C SER A 291 8.79 -6.53 -14.11
N GLY A 292 8.47 -7.83 -14.03
CA GLY A 292 9.14 -8.86 -14.80
C GLY A 292 10.53 -9.26 -14.30
N GLU A 293 10.91 -8.91 -13.06
CA GLU A 293 12.16 -9.34 -12.45
C GLU A 293 12.16 -10.87 -12.23
N GLN A 294 13.28 -11.54 -12.44
CA GLN A 294 13.40 -12.99 -12.19
C GLN A 294 13.17 -13.29 -10.70
N LEU A 295 12.36 -14.30 -10.38
CA LEU A 295 11.98 -14.64 -9.01
C LEU A 295 13.20 -14.84 -8.09
N GLU A 296 14.20 -15.58 -8.55
CA GLU A 296 15.41 -15.85 -7.76
C GLU A 296 16.21 -14.56 -7.47
N ASN A 297 16.27 -13.64 -8.43
CA ASN A 297 16.93 -12.35 -8.23
C ASN A 297 16.17 -11.51 -7.20
N PHE A 298 14.85 -11.49 -7.29
CA PHE A 298 14.04 -10.76 -6.34
C PHE A 298 14.13 -11.33 -4.92
N ILE A 299 14.11 -12.65 -4.77
CA ILE A 299 14.34 -13.32 -3.47
C ILE A 299 15.72 -12.95 -2.92
N ASN A 300 16.76 -12.97 -3.75
CA ASN A 300 18.10 -12.55 -3.34
C ASN A 300 18.14 -11.08 -2.90
N LYS A 301 17.44 -10.18 -3.61
CA LYS A 301 17.33 -8.76 -3.26
C LYS A 301 16.65 -8.54 -1.91
N ILE A 302 15.63 -9.33 -1.60
CA ILE A 302 14.95 -9.31 -0.30
C ILE A 302 15.92 -9.76 0.82
N LEU A 303 16.64 -10.87 0.60
CA LEU A 303 17.47 -11.51 1.63
C LEU A 303 18.84 -10.85 1.87
N LYS A 304 19.43 -10.19 0.86
CA LYS A 304 20.80 -9.66 0.90
C LYS A 304 20.88 -8.14 1.13
N GLY A 305 19.81 -7.54 1.63
CA GLY A 305 19.78 -6.13 2.03
C GLY A 305 20.85 -5.81 3.07
#